data_AF-A0A8J5XD82-F1
#
_entry.id   AF-A0A8J5XD82-F1
#
_cell.length_a   1.000
_cell.length_b   1.000
_cell.length_c   1.000
_cell.angle_alpha   90.00
_cell.angle_beta   90.00
_cell.angle_gamma   90.00
#
_symmetry.space_group_name_H-M   'P 1'
#
loop_
_entity.id
_entity.type
_entity.pdbx_description
1 polymer ?
#
loop_
_entity_poly.entity_id
_entity_poly.type
_entity_poly.pdbx_seq_one_letter_code
_entity_poly.pdbx_strand_id
1 'polypeptide(L)'
;MQTAVAVFIAFCAWLFSPVYIARMRHLELADVGNWGGVGESQPGLPAAWRGAYFLRGNAQPDGKPSPLVGMDLSLCAFDAVTRSLSCPVSSMLWAARDDATAAARQLAAARFVYVLEFDPAYRAASMRARVFGMDVLPRIGLVWDVGKLSDDGSTLRRCSWAASSAGAYGATPLERIRRAPRASCYRPQRLARDGSVSKAAAAELKRAWGSTIWRFA
;
A
#
# COMPACT_ATOMS: atom_id res chain seq x y z
N MET A 1 21.06 31.28 -22.66
CA MET A 1 21.11 29.91 -22.10
C MET A 1 20.77 29.86 -20.60
N GLN A 2 21.25 30.81 -19.79
CA GLN A 2 20.94 30.87 -18.34
C GLN A 2 19.44 31.03 -18.01
N THR A 3 18.67 31.75 -18.83
CA THR A 3 17.24 31.97 -18.61
C THR A 3 16.40 30.70 -18.78
N ALA A 4 16.78 29.81 -19.71
CA ALA A 4 16.07 28.55 -19.95
C ALA A 4 16.28 27.54 -18.81
N VAL A 5 17.48 27.52 -18.22
CA VAL A 5 17.80 26.68 -17.05
C VAL A 5 17.05 27.16 -15.81
N ALA A 6 16.97 28.48 -15.58
CA ALA A 6 16.22 29.05 -14.47
C ALA A 6 14.70 28.77 -14.58
N VAL A 7 14.13 28.87 -15.79
CA VAL A 7 12.73 28.53 -16.04
C VAL A 7 12.48 27.03 -15.86
N PHE A 8 13.40 26.17 -16.30
CA PHE A 8 13.29 24.72 -16.10
C PHE A 8 13.38 24.34 -14.61
N ILE A 9 14.29 24.94 -13.85
CA ILE A 9 14.40 24.73 -12.39
C ILE A 9 13.16 25.25 -11.67
N ALA A 10 12.65 26.43 -12.04
CA ALA A 10 11.41 26.97 -11.46
C ALA A 10 10.19 26.12 -11.82
N PHE A 11 10.12 25.58 -13.04
CA PHE A 11 9.08 24.66 -13.49
C PHE A 11 9.15 23.31 -12.76
N CYS A 12 10.35 22.75 -12.56
CA CYS A 12 10.57 21.59 -11.72
C CYS A 12 10.19 21.89 -10.26
N ALA A 13 10.65 23.00 -9.70
CA ALA A 13 10.29 23.42 -8.34
C ALA A 13 8.77 23.62 -8.18
N TRP A 14 8.08 24.14 -9.20
CA TRP A 14 6.63 24.27 -9.24
C TRP A 14 5.92 22.92 -9.42
N LEU A 15 6.45 22.02 -10.25
CA LEU A 15 5.95 20.64 -10.41
C LEU A 15 6.10 19.81 -9.13
N PHE A 16 7.18 20.04 -8.38
CA PHE A 16 7.46 19.37 -7.10
C PHE A 16 6.89 20.14 -5.89
N SER A 17 6.49 21.41 -6.03
CA SER A 17 5.95 22.24 -4.95
C SER A 17 4.68 21.66 -4.31
N PRO A 18 3.68 21.14 -5.06
CA PRO A 18 2.51 20.47 -4.46
C PRO A 18 2.87 19.29 -3.57
N VAL A 19 4.04 18.68 -3.80
CA VAL A 19 4.53 17.50 -3.08
C VAL A 19 5.19 17.88 -1.77
N TYR A 20 5.89 19.01 -1.75
CA TYR A 20 6.36 19.64 -0.50
C TYR A 20 5.20 20.27 0.29
N ILE A 21 4.10 20.63 -0.38
CA ILE A 21 2.87 21.14 0.24
C ILE A 21 1.97 20.01 0.77
N ALA A 22 2.10 18.78 0.27
CA ALA A 22 1.34 17.63 0.73
C ALA A 22 1.60 17.41 2.23
N ARG A 23 0.67 17.89 3.07
CA ARG A 23 0.80 17.87 4.52
C ARG A 23 0.58 16.44 4.98
N MET A 24 1.64 15.81 5.46
CA MET A 24 1.44 14.60 6.24
C MET A 24 0.81 14.98 7.58
N ARG A 25 -0.22 14.25 7.97
CA ARG A 25 -0.93 14.40 9.23
C ARG A 25 -0.48 13.31 10.18
N HIS A 26 -0.21 13.72 11.43
CA HIS A 26 -0.03 12.79 12.54
C HIS A 26 -1.36 12.12 12.88
N LEU A 27 -1.28 10.80 13.05
CA LEU A 27 -2.39 9.98 13.45
C LEU A 27 -1.98 9.26 14.76
N GLU A 28 -2.75 9.46 15.83
CA GLU A 28 -2.59 8.77 17.12
C GLU A 28 -3.31 7.43 17.14
N LEU A 29 -2.64 6.32 17.47
CA LEU A 29 -3.24 4.98 17.38
C LEU A 29 -4.55 4.82 18.18
N ALA A 30 -4.77 5.67 19.19
CA ALA A 30 -6.05 5.75 19.91
C ALA A 30 -7.23 6.13 18.98
N ASP A 31 -6.96 6.87 17.91
CA ASP A 31 -7.92 7.33 16.92
C ASP A 31 -8.11 6.33 15.76
N VAL A 32 -7.54 5.13 15.82
CA VAL A 32 -7.62 4.11 14.74
C VAL A 32 -9.05 3.84 14.26
N GLY A 33 -10.03 3.86 15.17
CA GLY A 33 -11.44 3.70 14.81
C GLY A 33 -11.95 4.83 13.89
N ASN A 34 -11.38 6.02 14.02
CA ASN A 34 -11.66 7.21 13.23
C ASN A 34 -10.84 7.28 11.94
N TRP A 35 -9.82 6.42 11.77
CA TRP A 35 -8.89 6.51 10.63
C TRP A 35 -9.41 5.95 9.32
N GLY A 36 -10.22 4.88 9.38
CA GLY A 36 -10.39 3.98 8.24
C GLY A 36 -11.64 3.11 8.24
N GLY A 37 -12.77 3.67 8.68
CA GLY A 37 -14.10 3.11 8.43
C GLY A 37 -15.02 4.01 7.60
N VAL A 38 -14.54 5.22 7.24
CA VAL A 38 -15.34 6.29 6.61
C VAL A 38 -14.60 6.88 5.39
N GLY A 39 -13.82 6.06 4.68
CA GLY A 39 -13.45 6.36 3.30
C GLY A 39 -14.64 6.06 2.39
N GLU A 40 -14.68 6.64 1.17
CA GLU A 40 -15.75 6.33 0.21
C GLU A 40 -15.98 4.82 0.19
N SER A 41 -17.15 4.41 0.68
CA SER A 41 -17.57 3.03 0.64
C SER A 41 -17.72 2.68 -0.83
N GLN A 42 -16.63 2.23 -1.46
CA GLN A 42 -16.56 1.98 -2.89
C GLN A 42 -17.70 1.01 -3.25
N PRO A 43 -18.74 1.45 -3.96
CA PRO A 43 -19.80 0.57 -4.37
C PRO A 43 -19.17 -0.58 -5.18
N GLY A 44 -19.38 -1.82 -4.75
CA GLY A 44 -18.87 -3.00 -5.45
C GLY A 44 -17.56 -3.61 -4.94
N LEU A 45 -16.73 -2.94 -4.12
CA LEU A 45 -15.58 -3.64 -3.50
C LEU A 45 -16.12 -4.61 -2.43
N PRO A 46 -15.79 -5.91 -2.44
CA PRO A 46 -16.32 -6.83 -1.44
C PRO A 46 -15.91 -6.45 -0.02
N ALA A 47 -16.84 -6.59 0.94
CA ALA A 47 -16.63 -6.19 2.34
C ALA A 47 -15.40 -6.82 2.99
N ALA A 48 -14.99 -8.00 2.53
CA ALA A 48 -13.80 -8.69 3.02
C ALA A 48 -12.52 -7.88 2.82
N TRP A 49 -12.44 -7.05 1.78
CA TRP A 49 -11.25 -6.26 1.42
C TRP A 49 -11.25 -4.83 1.98
N ARG A 50 -12.32 -4.41 2.66
CA ARG A 50 -12.46 -3.03 3.15
C ARG A 50 -11.73 -2.82 4.47
N GLY A 51 -11.17 -1.63 4.63
CA GLY A 51 -10.61 -1.12 5.88
C GLY A 51 -9.10 -0.90 5.87
N ALA A 52 -8.59 -0.52 7.04
CA ALA A 52 -7.18 -0.31 7.26
C ALA A 52 -6.46 -1.62 7.58
N TYR A 53 -5.34 -1.88 6.92
CA TYR A 53 -4.50 -3.05 7.12
C TYR A 53 -3.11 -2.66 7.63
N PHE A 54 -2.70 -3.27 8.73
CA PHE A 54 -1.34 -3.26 9.24
C PHE A 54 -0.50 -4.31 8.47
N LEU A 55 0.62 -3.91 7.87
CA LEU A 55 1.49 -4.79 7.07
C LEU A 55 2.45 -5.59 7.98
N ARG A 56 1.88 -6.46 8.83
CA ARG A 56 2.66 -7.26 9.79
C ARG A 56 3.74 -8.10 9.09
N GLY A 57 4.99 -7.93 9.53
CA GLY A 57 6.15 -8.62 8.97
C GLY A 57 6.70 -8.00 7.69
N ASN A 58 6.24 -6.80 7.29
CA ASN A 58 6.82 -6.05 6.19
C ASN A 58 8.20 -5.51 6.59
N ALA A 59 9.24 -6.13 6.05
CA ALA A 59 10.63 -5.75 6.27
C ALA A 59 11.29 -5.33 4.95
N GLN A 60 12.28 -4.46 5.07
CA GLN A 60 13.21 -4.09 4.00
C GLN A 60 14.16 -5.26 3.69
N PRO A 61 14.86 -5.24 2.55
CA PRO A 61 15.84 -6.27 2.20
C PRO A 61 16.96 -6.46 3.24
N ASP A 62 17.30 -5.42 4.00
CA ASP A 62 18.29 -5.46 5.09
C ASP A 62 17.74 -6.01 6.42
N GLY A 63 16.50 -6.51 6.42
CA GLY A 63 15.82 -7.06 7.60
C GLY A 63 15.22 -6.01 8.53
N LYS A 64 15.41 -4.71 8.28
CA LYS A 64 14.80 -3.67 9.10
C LYS A 64 13.30 -3.55 8.82
N PRO A 65 12.51 -3.14 9.81
CA PRO A 65 11.10 -2.84 9.59
C PRO A 65 10.89 -1.81 8.45
N SER A 66 9.91 -2.02 7.58
CA SER A 66 9.60 -1.11 6.47
C SER A 66 8.93 0.19 6.97
N PRO A 67 9.32 1.38 6.49
CA PRO A 67 8.66 2.63 6.87
C PRO A 67 7.18 2.67 6.46
N LEU A 68 6.76 1.85 5.48
CA LEU A 68 5.35 1.63 5.15
C LEU A 68 4.77 0.57 6.10
N VAL A 69 4.02 1.03 7.10
CA VAL A 69 3.49 0.19 8.18
C VAL A 69 2.08 -0.32 7.88
N GLY A 70 1.34 0.35 7.00
CA GLY A 70 -0.04 0.02 6.73
C GLY A 70 -0.57 0.59 5.42
N MET A 71 -1.78 0.16 5.05
CA MET A 71 -2.55 0.70 3.93
C MET A 71 -4.03 0.66 4.25
N ASP A 72 -4.72 1.75 3.99
CA ASP A 72 -6.16 1.87 4.14
C ASP A 72 -6.87 1.68 2.80
N LEU A 73 -7.41 0.48 2.60
CA LEU A 73 -8.10 0.13 1.36
C LEU A 73 -9.45 0.84 1.22
N SER A 74 -9.97 1.45 2.28
CA SER A 74 -11.18 2.28 2.20
C SER A 74 -10.94 3.65 1.54
N LEU A 75 -9.67 4.07 1.42
CA LEU A 75 -9.27 5.32 0.76
C LEU A 75 -8.82 5.10 -0.69
N CYS A 76 -9.01 3.90 -1.23
CA CYS A 76 -8.64 3.55 -2.59
C CYS A 76 -9.85 3.64 -3.54
N ALA A 77 -9.60 3.93 -4.81
CA ALA A 77 -10.62 3.98 -5.85
C ALA A 77 -10.84 2.60 -6.47
N PHE A 78 -12.06 2.08 -6.46
CA PHE A 78 -12.42 0.78 -7.02
C PHE A 78 -13.11 0.94 -8.37
N ASP A 79 -12.66 0.17 -9.35
CA ASP A 79 -13.30 0.01 -10.64
C ASP A 79 -13.89 -1.40 -10.74
N ALA A 80 -15.22 -1.49 -10.75
CA ALA A 80 -15.94 -2.75 -10.84
C ALA A 80 -15.82 -3.42 -12.22
N VAL A 81 -15.61 -2.64 -13.29
CA VAL A 81 -15.48 -3.16 -14.67
C VAL A 81 -14.17 -3.91 -14.83
N THR A 82 -13.07 -3.28 -14.40
CA THR A 82 -11.74 -3.92 -14.46
C THR A 82 -11.44 -4.78 -13.23
N ARG A 83 -12.30 -4.73 -12.21
CA ARG A 83 -12.09 -5.32 -10.87
C ARG A 83 -10.73 -4.91 -10.32
N SER A 84 -10.43 -3.61 -10.38
CA SER A 84 -9.17 -3.06 -9.93
C SER A 84 -9.35 -2.05 -8.81
N LEU A 85 -8.40 -2.02 -7.86
CA LEU A 85 -8.39 -1.08 -6.75
C LEU A 85 -7.10 -0.26 -6.80
N SER A 86 -7.24 1.06 -6.96
CA SER A 86 -6.14 2.01 -7.08
C SER A 86 -5.93 2.76 -5.77
N CYS A 87 -4.78 2.54 -5.16
CA CYS A 87 -4.39 3.02 -3.84
C CYS A 87 -3.25 4.05 -3.96
N PRO A 88 -3.55 5.36 -3.90
CA PRO A 88 -2.54 6.41 -3.92
C PRO A 88 -1.75 6.46 -2.61
N VAL A 89 -0.67 7.26 -2.57
CA VAL A 89 0.15 7.45 -1.35
C VAL A 89 -0.67 7.94 -0.15
N SER A 90 -1.78 8.66 -0.36
CA SER A 90 -2.68 9.08 0.72
C SER A 90 -3.41 7.94 1.42
N SER A 91 -3.51 6.76 0.80
CA SER A 91 -4.04 5.57 1.47
C SER A 91 -2.98 4.85 2.32
N MET A 92 -1.71 5.26 2.26
CA MET A 92 -0.59 4.58 2.91
C MET A 92 -0.34 5.12 4.31
N LEU A 93 -0.04 4.22 5.24
CA LEU A 93 0.29 4.54 6.62
C LEU A 93 1.79 4.38 6.84
N TRP A 94 2.44 5.43 7.34
CA TRP A 94 3.89 5.54 7.46
C TRP A 94 4.34 5.61 8.92
N ALA A 95 5.50 5.02 9.21
CA ALA A 95 6.12 5.16 10.52
C ALA A 95 6.46 6.63 10.82
N ALA A 96 6.36 7.05 12.09
CA ALA A 96 6.72 8.39 12.53
C ALA A 96 8.24 8.59 12.66
N ARG A 97 8.94 8.61 11.51
CA ARG A 97 10.39 8.83 11.43
C ARG A 97 10.71 9.78 10.25
N ASP A 98 11.79 10.54 10.37
CA ASP A 98 12.15 11.56 9.38
C ASP A 98 12.47 10.96 8.00
N ASP A 99 13.14 9.82 7.98
CA ASP A 99 13.48 9.06 6.76
C ASP A 99 12.23 8.52 6.05
N ALA A 100 11.27 7.98 6.82
CA ALA A 100 9.98 7.53 6.32
C ALA A 100 9.19 8.69 5.67
N THR A 101 9.21 9.86 6.31
CA THR A 101 8.55 11.07 5.82
C THR A 101 9.14 11.56 4.50
N ALA A 102 10.47 11.56 4.37
CA ALA A 102 11.14 11.95 3.14
C ALA A 102 10.81 10.99 1.99
N ALA A 103 10.86 9.68 2.22
CA ALA A 103 10.52 8.67 1.22
C ALA A 103 9.05 8.78 0.77
N ALA A 104 8.12 8.99 1.71
CA ALA A 104 6.71 9.14 1.44
C ALA A 104 6.44 10.36 0.53
N ARG A 105 7.11 11.49 0.79
CA ARG A 105 7.02 12.70 -0.06
C ARG A 105 7.56 12.44 -1.46
N GLN A 106 8.70 11.78 -1.59
CA GLN A 106 9.26 11.44 -2.91
C GLN A 106 8.29 10.56 -3.73
N LEU A 107 7.66 9.57 -3.09
CA LEU A 107 6.64 8.74 -3.76
C LEU A 107 5.40 9.53 -4.14
N ALA A 108 4.96 10.47 -3.30
CA ALA A 108 3.86 11.38 -3.65
C ALA A 108 4.21 12.24 -4.87
N ALA A 109 5.45 12.76 -4.95
CA ALA A 109 5.96 13.46 -6.15
C ALA A 109 5.92 12.60 -7.39
N ALA A 110 6.27 11.34 -7.21
CA ALA A 110 6.29 10.34 -8.26
C ALA A 110 4.89 9.90 -8.71
N ARG A 111 3.82 10.47 -8.15
CA ARG A 111 2.42 10.05 -8.33
C ARG A 111 2.27 8.55 -8.12
N PHE A 112 2.91 8.05 -7.07
CA PHE A 112 2.96 6.63 -6.80
C PHE A 112 1.56 6.09 -6.49
N VAL A 113 1.21 4.97 -7.12
CA VAL A 113 -0.07 4.29 -6.92
C VAL A 113 0.17 2.79 -6.90
N TYR A 114 -0.41 2.11 -5.91
CA TYR A 114 -0.60 0.68 -5.98
C TYR A 114 -1.90 0.35 -6.70
N VAL A 115 -1.87 -0.64 -7.58
CA VAL A 115 -3.08 -1.14 -8.25
C VAL A 115 -3.21 -2.63 -7.91
N LEU A 116 -4.33 -3.02 -7.32
CA LEU A 116 -4.68 -4.41 -7.09
C LEU A 116 -5.68 -4.84 -8.16
N GLU A 117 -5.35 -5.82 -8.98
CA GLU A 117 -6.22 -6.39 -10.00
C GLU A 117 -6.75 -7.74 -9.51
N PHE A 118 -8.04 -7.82 -9.18
CA PHE A 118 -8.63 -8.99 -8.53
C PHE A 118 -8.94 -10.11 -9.53
N ASP A 119 -8.82 -11.35 -9.04
CA ASP A 119 -9.43 -12.50 -9.71
C ASP A 119 -10.97 -12.39 -9.69
N PRO A 120 -11.69 -13.10 -10.58
CA PRO A 120 -13.16 -13.03 -10.64
C PRO A 120 -13.88 -13.36 -9.32
N ALA A 121 -13.24 -14.14 -8.45
CA ALA A 121 -13.79 -14.57 -7.17
C ALA A 121 -13.38 -13.67 -5.98
N TYR A 122 -12.63 -12.60 -6.23
CA TYR A 122 -12.05 -11.73 -5.20
C TYR A 122 -11.34 -12.50 -4.07
N ARG A 123 -10.67 -13.60 -4.41
CA ARG A 123 -9.85 -14.41 -3.51
C ARG A 123 -8.40 -13.95 -3.48
N ALA A 124 -7.92 -13.43 -4.61
CA ALA A 124 -6.58 -12.90 -4.75
C ALA A 124 -6.54 -11.74 -5.73
N ALA A 125 -5.45 -10.98 -5.68
CA ALA A 125 -5.16 -9.90 -6.60
C ALA A 125 -3.69 -9.91 -7.00
N SER A 126 -3.42 -9.60 -8.26
CA SER A 126 -2.10 -9.15 -8.70
C SER A 126 -1.89 -7.72 -8.23
N MET A 127 -0.72 -7.40 -7.69
CA MET A 127 -0.40 -6.05 -7.23
C MET A 127 0.63 -5.43 -8.18
N ARG A 128 0.30 -4.26 -8.72
CA ARG A 128 1.17 -3.41 -9.54
C ARG A 128 1.56 -2.18 -8.72
N ALA A 129 2.75 -1.66 -9.02
CA ALA A 129 3.22 -0.38 -8.48
C ALA A 129 3.48 0.54 -9.67
N ARG A 130 2.83 1.70 -9.69
CA ARG A 130 2.97 2.69 -10.76
C ARG A 130 3.68 3.93 -10.26
N VAL A 131 4.64 4.40 -11.04
CA VAL A 131 5.33 5.69 -10.87
C VAL A 131 5.16 6.46 -12.17
N PHE A 132 4.63 7.68 -12.09
CA PHE A 132 4.26 8.48 -13.27
C PHE A 132 3.44 7.68 -14.31
N GLY A 133 2.53 6.84 -13.84
CA GLY A 133 1.67 5.99 -14.67
C GLY A 133 2.34 4.72 -15.22
N MET A 134 3.64 4.50 -15.02
CA MET A 134 4.37 3.34 -15.52
C MET A 134 4.52 2.25 -14.47
N ASP A 135 4.29 0.98 -14.82
CA ASP A 135 4.50 -0.13 -13.89
C ASP A 135 5.99 -0.42 -13.66
N VAL A 136 6.41 -0.35 -12.40
CA VAL A 136 7.83 -0.52 -12.06
C VAL A 136 8.19 -1.97 -11.70
N LEU A 137 7.25 -2.76 -11.17
CA LEU A 137 7.55 -4.11 -10.67
C LEU A 137 8.10 -5.05 -11.77
N PRO A 138 7.50 -5.15 -12.97
CA PRO A 138 8.04 -6.01 -14.02
C PRO A 138 9.45 -5.56 -14.47
N ARG A 139 9.71 -4.26 -14.47
CA ARG A 139 11.00 -3.68 -14.89
C ARG A 139 12.15 -4.03 -13.93
N ILE A 140 11.84 -4.22 -12.66
CA ILE A 140 12.80 -4.68 -11.64
C ILE A 140 12.73 -6.19 -11.40
N GLY A 141 12.07 -6.92 -12.29
CA GLY A 141 11.98 -8.38 -12.21
C GLY A 141 11.20 -8.88 -10.99
N LEU A 142 10.17 -8.15 -10.56
CA LEU A 142 9.33 -8.54 -9.43
C LEU A 142 7.86 -8.68 -9.83
N VAL A 143 7.20 -9.65 -9.21
CA VAL A 143 5.74 -9.82 -9.23
C VAL A 143 5.24 -9.86 -7.80
N TRP A 144 4.20 -9.07 -7.49
CA TRP A 144 3.58 -9.05 -6.16
C TRP A 144 2.15 -9.52 -6.25
N ASP A 145 1.73 -10.34 -5.29
CA ASP A 145 0.35 -10.80 -5.18
C ASP A 145 -0.16 -10.61 -3.76
N VAL A 146 -1.47 -10.42 -3.63
CA VAL A 146 -2.20 -10.43 -2.36
C VAL A 146 -3.31 -11.48 -2.42
N GLY A 147 -3.53 -12.21 -1.33
CA GLY A 147 -4.66 -13.14 -1.22
C GLY A 147 -5.28 -13.16 0.16
N LYS A 148 -6.56 -13.51 0.23
CA LYS A 148 -7.27 -13.72 1.49
C LYS A 148 -6.77 -15.00 2.16
N LEU A 149 -6.45 -14.92 3.45
CA LEU A 149 -6.21 -16.10 4.30
C LEU A 149 -7.42 -16.47 5.15
N SER A 150 -8.35 -15.54 5.33
CA SER A 150 -9.63 -15.75 6.02
C SER A 150 -10.79 -15.24 5.15
N ASP A 151 -11.96 -15.87 5.27
CA ASP A 151 -13.13 -15.52 4.46
C ASP A 151 -13.63 -14.11 4.75
N ASP A 152 -13.56 -13.70 6.01
CA ASP A 152 -13.90 -12.36 6.45
C ASP A 152 -12.90 -11.30 5.94
N GLY A 153 -11.69 -11.71 5.52
CA GLY A 153 -10.57 -10.87 5.08
C GLY A 153 -9.77 -10.19 6.20
N SER A 154 -9.93 -10.63 7.46
CA SER A 154 -9.19 -10.09 8.61
C SER A 154 -7.69 -10.33 8.51
N THR A 155 -7.30 -11.39 7.81
CA THR A 155 -5.91 -11.68 7.48
C THR A 155 -5.74 -11.85 5.99
N LEU A 156 -4.80 -11.10 5.43
CA LEU A 156 -4.34 -11.25 4.06
C LEU A 156 -2.93 -11.83 4.05
N ARG A 157 -2.47 -12.16 2.85
CA ARG A 157 -1.09 -12.52 2.59
C ARG A 157 -0.60 -11.79 1.36
N ARG A 158 0.51 -11.08 1.50
CA ARG A 158 1.22 -10.44 0.39
C ARG A 158 2.51 -11.20 0.14
N CYS A 159 2.75 -11.59 -1.10
CA CYS A 159 3.97 -12.28 -1.50
C CYS A 159 4.68 -11.56 -2.64
N SER A 160 6.00 -11.67 -2.64
CA SER A 160 6.89 -11.24 -3.70
C SER A 160 7.50 -12.44 -4.38
N TRP A 161 7.61 -12.35 -5.69
CA TRP A 161 8.21 -13.36 -6.56
C TRP A 161 9.24 -12.69 -7.44
N ALA A 162 10.36 -13.36 -7.67
CA ALA A 162 11.24 -12.99 -8.77
C ALA A 162 10.57 -13.37 -10.09
N ALA A 163 10.58 -12.46 -11.05
CA ALA A 163 10.11 -12.62 -12.42
C ALA A 163 10.68 -13.88 -13.09
N SER A 164 11.94 -14.20 -12.81
CA SER A 164 12.65 -15.35 -13.36
C SER A 164 12.23 -16.70 -12.76
N SER A 165 11.43 -16.72 -11.70
CA SER A 165 10.94 -17.99 -11.14
C SER A 165 9.89 -18.59 -12.09
N ALA A 166 10.10 -19.85 -12.50
CA ALA A 166 9.40 -20.53 -13.60
C ALA A 166 7.86 -20.65 -13.49
N GLY A 167 7.23 -20.13 -12.44
CA GLY A 167 5.78 -20.03 -12.28
C GLY A 167 5.24 -18.61 -12.10
N ALA A 168 6.10 -17.58 -12.12
CA ALA A 168 5.70 -16.21 -11.78
C ALA A 168 4.77 -15.58 -12.82
N TYR A 169 4.97 -15.82 -14.12
CA TYR A 169 4.17 -15.17 -15.17
C TYR A 169 3.01 -16.00 -15.72
N GLY A 170 3.05 -17.33 -15.59
CA GLY A 170 2.04 -18.22 -16.17
C GLY A 170 0.92 -18.66 -15.22
N ALA A 171 1.12 -18.56 -13.91
CA ALA A 171 0.14 -18.98 -12.92
C ALA A 171 -0.82 -17.83 -12.52
N THR A 172 -2.01 -18.17 -12.03
CA THR A 172 -2.88 -17.19 -11.39
C THR A 172 -2.29 -16.71 -10.05
N PRO A 173 -2.68 -15.53 -9.54
CA PRO A 173 -2.22 -15.04 -8.23
C PRO A 173 -2.47 -16.04 -7.10
N LEU A 174 -3.64 -16.69 -7.10
CA LEU A 174 -4.00 -17.66 -6.07
C LEU A 174 -3.13 -18.91 -6.11
N GLU A 175 -2.79 -19.40 -7.31
CA GLU A 175 -1.90 -20.55 -7.48
C GLU A 175 -0.49 -20.23 -6.99
N ARG A 176 0.06 -19.05 -7.33
CA ARG A 176 1.37 -18.61 -6.85
C ARG A 176 1.40 -18.57 -5.33
N ILE A 177 0.43 -17.91 -4.70
CA ILE A 177 0.33 -17.81 -3.23
C ILE A 177 0.33 -19.20 -2.56
N ARG A 178 -0.29 -20.20 -3.18
CA ARG A 178 -0.41 -21.56 -2.64
C ARG A 178 0.83 -22.43 -2.90
N ARG A 179 1.45 -22.38 -4.09
CA ARG A 179 2.32 -23.46 -4.58
C ARG A 179 3.77 -23.09 -4.95
N ALA A 180 4.10 -21.81 -5.18
CA ALA A 180 5.43 -21.44 -5.70
C ALA A 180 6.47 -21.17 -4.58
N PRO A 181 7.78 -21.39 -4.84
CA PRO A 181 8.88 -20.95 -3.97
C PRO A 181 8.99 -19.41 -3.99
N ARG A 182 9.01 -18.80 -2.80
CA ARG A 182 8.76 -17.36 -2.57
C ARG A 182 10.06 -16.59 -2.40
N ALA A 183 10.10 -15.34 -2.88
CA ALA A 183 11.18 -14.42 -2.52
C ALA A 183 10.96 -13.83 -1.11
N SER A 184 9.75 -13.35 -0.83
CA SER A 184 9.34 -12.91 0.50
C SER A 184 7.82 -12.92 0.65
N CYS A 185 7.31 -13.12 1.86
CA CYS A 185 5.87 -12.94 2.14
C CYS A 185 5.67 -12.35 3.54
N TYR A 186 4.61 -11.57 3.68
CA TYR A 186 4.15 -11.06 4.97
C TYR A 186 2.63 -11.12 5.05
N ARG A 187 2.07 -10.89 6.25
CA ARG A 187 0.67 -11.16 6.55
C ARG A 187 -0.05 -9.89 6.99
N PRO A 188 -0.56 -9.06 6.06
CA PRO A 188 -1.37 -7.93 6.45
C PRO A 188 -2.53 -8.35 7.36
N GLN A 189 -2.74 -7.62 8.44
CA GLN A 189 -3.82 -7.83 9.39
C GLN A 189 -4.73 -6.61 9.38
N ARG A 190 -6.04 -6.84 9.38
CA ARG A 190 -6.97 -5.71 9.45
C ARG A 190 -6.87 -5.04 10.82
N LEU A 191 -6.58 -3.75 10.78
CA LEU A 191 -6.46 -2.86 11.91
C LEU A 191 -7.83 -2.26 12.27
N ALA A 192 -8.56 -1.76 11.28
CA ALA A 192 -9.88 -1.17 11.48
C ALA A 192 -10.82 -1.38 10.28
N ARG A 193 -12.13 -1.43 10.57
CA ARG A 193 -13.22 -1.44 9.58
C ARG A 193 -14.51 -0.97 10.23
N ASP A 194 -15.27 -0.10 9.58
CA ASP A 194 -16.59 0.36 10.02
C ASP A 194 -16.59 0.84 11.49
N GLY A 195 -15.57 1.61 11.88
CA GLY A 195 -15.36 2.09 13.25
C GLY A 195 -14.86 1.05 14.26
N SER A 196 -14.88 -0.24 13.90
CA SER A 196 -14.38 -1.33 14.74
C SER A 196 -12.87 -1.49 14.60
N VAL A 197 -12.18 -1.68 15.72
CA VAL A 197 -10.72 -1.76 15.80
C VAL A 197 -10.25 -3.12 16.33
N SER A 198 -9.28 -3.73 15.65
CA SER A 198 -8.60 -4.93 16.14
C SER A 198 -7.60 -4.56 17.24
N LYS A 199 -7.95 -4.84 18.50
CA LYS A 199 -7.07 -4.62 19.67
C LYS A 199 -5.73 -5.32 19.52
N ALA A 200 -5.73 -6.54 18.97
CA ALA A 200 -4.50 -7.32 18.77
C ALA A 200 -3.58 -6.67 17.72
N ALA A 201 -4.13 -6.26 16.57
CA ALA A 201 -3.35 -5.61 15.52
C ALA A 201 -2.84 -4.23 15.98
N ALA A 202 -3.65 -3.47 16.71
CA ALA A 202 -3.25 -2.19 17.28
C ALA A 202 -2.13 -2.33 18.32
N ALA A 203 -2.20 -3.33 19.20
CA ALA A 203 -1.14 -3.62 20.17
C ALA A 203 0.17 -4.03 19.50
N GLU A 204 0.10 -4.83 18.44
CA GLU A 204 1.29 -5.24 17.68
C GLU A 204 1.91 -4.07 16.91
N LEU A 205 1.10 -3.25 16.24
CA LEU A 205 1.54 -2.02 15.59
C LEU A 205 2.22 -1.08 16.60
N LYS A 206 1.59 -0.87 17.77
CA LYS A 206 2.16 -0.06 18.86
C LYS A 206 3.50 -0.58 19.34
N ARG A 207 3.62 -1.90 19.52
CA ARG A 207 4.88 -2.55 19.93
C ARG A 207 5.98 -2.39 18.89
N ALA A 208 5.64 -2.49 17.60
CA ALA A 208 6.61 -2.43 16.52
C ALA A 208 7.05 -0.99 16.17
N TRP A 209 6.16 -0.01 16.32
CA TRP A 209 6.34 1.32 15.73
C TRP A 209 6.01 2.52 16.64
N GLY A 210 5.55 2.27 17.88
CA GLY A 210 5.15 3.33 18.81
C GLY A 210 3.69 3.76 18.66
N SER A 211 3.30 4.85 19.33
CA SER A 211 1.89 5.31 19.41
C SER A 211 1.42 6.13 18.21
N THR A 212 2.34 6.65 17.40
CA THR A 212 2.04 7.66 16.38
C THR A 212 2.49 7.16 15.01
N ILE A 213 1.65 7.35 14.00
CA ILE A 213 1.95 7.10 12.60
C ILE A 213 1.54 8.30 11.74
N TRP A 214 1.92 8.31 10.47
CA TRP A 214 1.65 9.41 9.55
C TRP A 214 0.89 8.94 8.32
N ARG A 215 0.10 9.83 7.74
CA ARG A 215 -0.60 9.65 6.46
C ARG A 215 -0.63 11.00 5.73
N PHE A 216 -0.71 11.01 4.40
CA PHE A 216 -1.02 12.27 3.70
C PHE A 216 -2.47 12.69 3.94
N ALA A 217 -2.67 13.99 4.18
CA ALA A 217 -3.98 14.63 4.22
C ALA A 217 -4.46 14.97 2.81
#